data_AF-A0A1M5Z8G9-F1
#
_entry.id   AF-A0A1M5Z8G9-F1
#
_cell.length_a   1.000
_cell.length_b   1.000
_cell.length_c   1.000
_cell.angle_alpha   90.00
_cell.angle_beta   90.00
_cell.angle_gamma   90.00
#
_symmetry.space_group_name_H-M   'P 1'
#
loop_
_entity.id
_entity.type
_entity.pdbx_description
1 polymer ?
#
loop_
_entity_poly.entity_id
_entity_poly.type
_entity_poly.pdbx_seq_one_letter_code
_entity_poly.pdbx_strand_id
1 'polypeptide(L)'
;MTPTQPITKSRKQMKRLNKEIDAAGEITNSIRYVQRGEKKYVVDGHHRLALAKQKGFKDVPAEEVGLPFRGYKTEKDLEYSQY
;
A
#
# COMPACT_ATOMS: atom_id res chain seq x y z
N MET A 1 8.21 5.05 -1.24
CA MET A 1 7.49 3.75 -1.16
C MET A 1 7.16 3.28 -2.56
N THR A 2 7.68 2.11 -2.91
CA THR A 2 7.45 1.46 -4.21
C THR A 2 6.34 0.42 -4.06
N PRO A 3 5.21 0.56 -4.78
CA PRO A 3 4.17 -0.46 -4.77
C PRO A 3 4.65 -1.69 -5.54
N THR A 4 4.50 -2.88 -4.95
CA THR A 4 4.83 -4.17 -5.59
C THR A 4 3.68 -4.76 -6.42
N GLN A 5 2.49 -4.13 -6.38
CA GLN A 5 1.32 -4.61 -7.10
C GLN A 5 0.51 -3.45 -7.67
N PRO A 6 -0.14 -3.66 -8.83
CA PRO A 6 -1.03 -2.68 -9.42
C PRO A 6 -2.34 -2.58 -8.62
N ILE A 7 -3.02 -1.45 -8.79
CA ILE A 7 -4.34 -1.22 -8.20
C ILE A 7 -5.38 -2.05 -8.96
N THR A 8 -5.77 -3.19 -8.38
CA THR A 8 -6.74 -4.12 -8.98
C THR A 8 -8.21 -3.82 -8.64
N LYS A 9 -8.51 -2.88 -7.74
CA LYS A 9 -9.89 -2.54 -7.37
C LYS A 9 -10.55 -1.76 -8.52
N SER A 10 -11.80 -2.09 -8.79
CA SER A 10 -12.61 -1.32 -9.75
C SER A 10 -12.83 0.11 -9.26
N ARG A 11 -13.12 1.03 -10.19
CA ARG A 11 -13.39 2.46 -9.90
C ARG A 11 -14.47 2.65 -8.82
N LYS A 12 -15.54 1.82 -8.83
CA LYS A 12 -16.62 1.87 -7.85
C LYS A 12 -16.13 1.49 -6.45
N GLN A 13 -15.32 0.43 -6.35
CA GLN A 13 -14.72 0.00 -5.08
C GLN A 13 -13.74 1.04 -4.54
N MET A 14 -12.95 1.66 -5.43
CA MET A 14 -12.03 2.73 -5.06
C MET A 14 -12.79 3.96 -4.54
N LYS A 15 -13.89 4.35 -5.19
CA LYS A 15 -14.75 5.47 -4.74
C LYS A 15 -15.40 5.19 -3.39
N ARG A 16 -15.80 3.94 -3.12
CA ARG A 16 -16.34 3.57 -1.80
C ARG A 16 -15.27 3.66 -0.71
N LEU A 17 -14.08 3.11 -0.96
CA LEU A 17 -12.96 3.20 -0.03
C LEU A 17 -12.56 4.68 0.23
N ASN A 18 -12.60 5.50 -0.82
CA ASN A 18 -12.36 6.94 -0.71
C ASN A 18 -13.38 7.60 0.22
N LYS A 19 -14.68 7.32 0.05
CA LYS A 19 -15.73 7.83 0.94
C LYS A 19 -15.57 7.36 2.39
N GLU A 20 -15.18 6.10 2.59
CA GLU A 20 -14.94 5.57 3.94
C GLU A 20 -13.75 6.29 4.62
N ILE A 21 -12.68 6.57 3.88
CA ILE A 21 -11.55 7.37 4.37
C ILE A 21 -11.94 8.82 4.61
N ASP A 22 -12.73 9.44 3.73
CA ASP A 22 -13.25 10.81 3.92
C ASP A 22 -14.15 10.91 5.15
N ALA A 23 -15.00 9.91 5.38
CA ALA A 23 -15.87 9.87 6.55
C ALA A 23 -15.10 9.66 7.85
N ALA A 24 -14.02 8.86 7.81
CA ALA A 24 -13.12 8.68 8.94
C ALA A 24 -12.17 9.87 9.15
N GLY A 25 -11.89 10.66 8.11
CA GLY A 25 -10.92 11.76 8.12
C GLY A 25 -9.46 11.31 8.10
N GLU A 26 -9.18 10.01 8.18
CA GLU A 26 -7.84 9.43 8.24
C GLU A 26 -7.77 8.03 7.63
N ILE A 27 -6.55 7.55 7.38
CA ILE A 27 -6.32 6.18 6.94
C ILE A 27 -6.28 5.29 8.17
N THR A 28 -7.45 4.78 8.56
CA THR A 28 -7.62 3.92 9.75
C THR A 28 -6.81 2.64 9.75
N ASN A 29 -6.45 2.12 8.57
CA ASN A 29 -5.68 0.87 8.47
C ASN A 29 -4.27 1.11 7.93
N SER A 30 -3.28 0.79 8.75
CA SER A 30 -1.86 0.90 8.42
C SER A 30 -1.49 0.16 7.13
N ILE A 31 -0.60 0.76 6.36
CA ILE A 31 0.02 0.18 5.16
C ILE A 31 1.17 -0.69 5.61
N ARG A 32 1.29 -1.92 5.11
CA ARG A 32 2.43 -2.78 5.45
C ARG A 32 3.49 -2.69 4.38
N TYR A 33 4.72 -2.47 4.80
CA TYR A 33 5.86 -2.38 3.91
C TYR A 33 7.02 -3.20 4.44
N VAL A 34 7.86 -3.66 3.52
CA VAL A 34 9.14 -4.29 3.84
C VAL A 34 10.22 -3.29 3.48
N GLN A 35 11.12 -2.99 4.42
CA GLN A 35 12.32 -2.22 4.13
C GLN A 35 13.44 -3.15 3.66
N ARG A 36 14.05 -2.83 2.52
CA ARG A 36 15.22 -3.51 1.98
C ARG A 36 16.23 -2.49 1.49
N GLY A 37 17.34 -2.39 2.23
CA GLY A 37 18.34 -1.34 2.04
C GLY A 37 17.69 0.04 2.20
N GLU A 38 17.86 0.89 1.19
CA GLU A 38 17.27 2.23 1.14
C GLU A 38 15.86 2.27 0.53
N LYS A 39 15.37 1.14 0.01
CA LYS A 39 14.08 1.05 -0.67
C LYS A 39 13.01 0.48 0.28
N LYS A 40 11.81 1.07 0.22
CA LYS A 40 10.62 0.62 0.96
C LYS A 40 9.60 0.05 -0.01
N TYR A 41 9.32 -1.24 0.11
CA TYR A 41 8.41 -2.01 -0.75
C TYR A 41 7.07 -2.22 -0.07
N VAL A 42 5.98 -1.77 -0.67
CA VAL A 42 4.64 -1.90 -0.07
C VAL A 42 4.07 -3.26 -0.41
N VAL A 43 3.81 -4.07 0.61
CA VAL A 43 3.30 -5.44 0.46
C VAL A 43 1.80 -5.56 0.74
N ASP A 44 1.22 -4.59 1.46
CA ASP A 44 -0.23 -4.52 1.69
C ASP A 44 -0.70 -3.07 1.76
N GLY A 45 -1.95 -2.84 1.35
CA GLY A 45 -2.54 -1.51 1.39
C GLY A 45 -2.22 -0.63 0.17
N HIS A 46 -1.92 -1.20 -1.00
CA HIS A 46 -1.65 -0.45 -2.24
C HIS A 46 -2.76 0.55 -2.59
N HIS A 47 -4.04 0.15 -2.45
CA HIS A 47 -5.18 1.05 -2.68
C HIS A 47 -5.22 2.22 -1.70
N ARG A 48 -4.89 1.99 -0.43
CA ARG A 48 -4.85 3.05 0.58
C ARG A 48 -3.70 4.00 0.30
N LEU A 49 -2.53 3.49 -0.09
CA LEU A 49 -1.39 4.31 -0.51
C LEU A 49 -1.77 5.20 -1.70
N ALA A 50 -2.46 4.65 -2.70
CA ALA A 50 -2.90 5.40 -3.86
C ALA A 50 -3.88 6.52 -3.48
N LEU A 51 -4.87 6.23 -2.62
CA LEU A 51 -5.79 7.25 -2.10
C LEU A 51 -5.08 8.29 -1.24
N ALA A 52 -4.12 7.87 -0.41
CA ALA A 52 -3.32 8.77 0.42
C ALA A 52 -2.57 9.80 -0.43
N LYS A 53 -1.87 9.31 -1.46
CA LYS A 53 -1.17 10.15 -2.44
C LYS A 53 -2.14 11.08 -3.16
N GLN A 54 -3.30 10.57 -3.58
CA GLN A 54 -4.30 11.36 -4.28
C GLN A 54 -4.88 12.48 -3.41
N LYS A 55 -5.04 12.24 -2.10
CA LYS A 55 -5.54 13.22 -1.14
C LYS A 55 -4.47 14.14 -0.57
N GLY A 56 -3.19 13.84 -0.79
CA GLY A 56 -2.08 14.61 -0.20
C GLY A 56 -1.88 14.36 1.29
N PHE A 57 -2.34 13.22 1.82
CA PHE A 57 -2.00 12.83 3.20
C PHE A 57 -0.50 12.65 3.32
N LYS A 58 0.12 13.43 4.21
CA LYS A 58 1.57 13.36 4.50
C LYS A 58 1.88 12.21 5.47
N ASP A 59 1.04 12.05 6.49
CA ASP A 59 1.17 11.04 7.51
C ASP A 59 0.21 9.90 7.21
N VAL A 60 0.77 8.79 6.73
CA VAL A 60 0.02 7.56 6.51
C VAL A 60 0.56 6.52 7.46
N PRO A 61 -0.27 5.93 8.34
CA PRO A 61 0.20 4.90 9.24
C PRO A 61 0.78 3.76 8.41
N ALA A 62 2.03 3.43 8.67
CA ALA A 62 2.76 2.41 7.95
C ALA A 62 3.52 1.53 8.94
N GLU A 63 3.39 0.23 8.77
CA GLU A 63 3.98 -0.80 9.61
C GLU A 63 5.04 -1.55 8.81
N GLU A 64 6.25 -1.65 9.37
CA GLU A 64 7.30 -2.46 8.78
C GLU A 64 7.04 -3.93 9.13
N VAL A 65 7.09 -4.80 8.11
CA VAL A 65 6.91 -6.25 8.28
C VAL A 65 8.11 -7.01 7.71
N GLY A 66 8.44 -8.15 8.33
CA GLY A 66 9.45 -9.07 7.84
C GLY A 66 8.89 -10.07 6.82
N LEU A 67 9.77 -10.66 6.00
CA LEU A 67 9.44 -11.82 5.17
C LEU A 67 9.56 -13.12 5.98
N PRO A 68 8.73 -14.15 5.71
CA PRO A 68 7.65 -14.18 4.71
C PRO A 68 6.36 -13.48 5.20
N PHE A 69 5.69 -12.74 4.32
CA PHE A 69 4.44 -12.06 4.62
C PHE A 69 3.37 -12.33 3.55
N ARG A 70 2.28 -13.01 3.94
CA ARG A 70 1.20 -13.45 3.04
C ARG A 70 1.73 -14.24 1.83
N GLY A 71 1.75 -13.62 0.65
CA GLY A 71 2.24 -14.19 -0.60
C GLY A 71 3.70 -13.86 -0.91
N TYR A 72 4.31 -12.91 -0.19
CA TYR A 72 5.72 -12.54 -0.35
C TYR A 72 6.57 -13.50 0.47
N LYS A 73 7.20 -14.46 -0.21
CA LYS A 73 8.02 -15.49 0.44
C LYS A 73 9.49 -15.09 0.47
N THR A 74 9.94 -14.46 -0.60
CA THR A 74 11.34 -14.14 -0.84
C THR A 74 11.50 -12.71 -1.34
N GLU A 75 12.73 -12.21 -1.32
CA GLU A 75 13.06 -10.85 -1.74
C GLU A 75 12.76 -10.61 -3.22
N LYS A 76 12.86 -11.66 -4.04
CA LYS A 76 12.49 -11.63 -5.46
C LYS A 76 11.01 -11.31 -5.66
N ASP A 77 10.14 -11.68 -4.71
CA ASP A 77 8.71 -11.36 -4.79
C ASP A 77 8.43 -9.85 -4.56
N LEU A 78 9.41 -9.10 -4.04
CA LEU A 78 9.31 -7.65 -3.85
C LEU A 78 9.69 -6.87 -5.12
N GLU A 79 10.50 -7.47 -6.02
CA GLU A 79 10.85 -6.88 -7.31
C GLU A 79 9.72 -7.06 -8.31
N TYR A 80 8.71 -6.19 -8.21
CA TYR A 80 7.70 -6.08 -9.25
C TYR A 80 8.30 -5.43 -10.51
N SER A 81 8.68 -6.25 -11.49
CA SER A 81 9.08 -5.80 -12.83
C SER A 81 7.84 -5.62 -13.70
N GLN A 82 7.49 -4.38 -14.00
CA GLN A 82 6.52 -4.07 -15.06
C GLN A 82 7.24 -4.33 -16.40
N TYR A 83 7.00 -5.49 -17.02
CA TYR A 83 7.38 -5.75 -18.42
C TYR A 83 6.47 -4.95 -19.36
#